data_AF-A0A352RC37-F1
#
_entry.id   AF-A0A352RC37-F1
#
_cell.length_a   1.000
_cell.length_b   1.000
_cell.length_c   1.000
_cell.angle_alpha   90.00
_cell.angle_beta   90.00
_cell.angle_gamma   90.00
#
_symmetry.space_group_name_H-M   'P 1'
#
loop_
_entity.id
_entity.type
_entity.pdbx_description
1 polymer ?
#
loop_
_entity_poly.entity_id
_entity_poly.type
_entity_poly.pdbx_seq_one_letter_code
_entity_poly.pdbx_strand_id
1 'polypeptide(L)'
;VLTSLGIGEAFVTALSEKGTPTPLVATMMRAPMSRMDVLTESEIEASIAKSKLAKKYNEVLDRESAYELLNKKIAEAQEVAAEQEAEKPTRKAKEEPSTTEVIGKSITKVVTSASFIRGAFGLLMKMFKR
;
A
#
# COMPACT_ATOMS: atom_id res chain seq x y z
N VAL A 1 44.89 -29.98 -42.68
CA VAL A 1 43.45 -29.86 -42.35
C VAL A 1 43.09 -31.07 -41.50
N LEU A 2 42.54 -30.89 -40.30
CA LEU A 2 41.98 -32.00 -39.52
C LEU A 2 40.53 -32.19 -39.97
N THR A 3 40.26 -33.23 -40.76
CA THR A 3 39.00 -33.38 -41.50
C THR A 3 37.99 -34.32 -40.83
N SER A 4 38.39 -35.05 -39.79
CA SER A 4 37.51 -35.97 -39.07
C SER A 4 37.98 -36.22 -37.64
N LEU A 5 37.05 -36.66 -36.78
CA LEU A 5 37.27 -37.09 -35.40
C LEU A 5 36.55 -38.41 -35.16
N GLY A 6 37.10 -39.25 -34.30
CA GLY A 6 36.48 -40.47 -33.80
C GLY A 6 35.57 -40.25 -32.57
N ILE A 7 34.96 -41.33 -32.09
CA ILE A 7 34.20 -41.32 -30.83
C ILE A 7 35.15 -41.07 -29.67
N GLY A 8 34.82 -40.11 -28.82
CA GLY A 8 35.66 -39.75 -27.67
C GLY A 8 36.80 -38.80 -28.01
N GLU A 9 36.81 -38.18 -29.18
CA GLU A 9 37.76 -37.13 -29.55
C GLU A 9 37.05 -35.79 -29.71
N ALA A 10 37.76 -34.70 -29.41
CA ALA A 10 37.29 -33.34 -29.65
C ALA A 10 38.42 -32.47 -30.21
N PHE A 11 38.02 -31.44 -30.95
CA PHE A 11 38.93 -30.36 -31.30
C PHE A 11 39.01 -29.37 -30.16
N VAL A 12 40.22 -29.17 -29.65
CA VAL A 12 40.50 -28.27 -28.54
C VAL A 12 41.44 -27.18 -29.01
N THR A 13 41.11 -25.94 -28.65
CA THR A 13 41.98 -24.78 -28.72
C THR A 13 42.06 -24.19 -27.32
N ALA A 14 43.21 -23.60 -26.99
CA ALA A 14 43.40 -22.87 -25.75
C ALA A 14 43.72 -21.42 -26.06
N LEU A 15 43.61 -20.56 -25.05
CA LEU A 15 44.02 -19.17 -25.19
C LEU A 15 45.51 -19.05 -24.87
N SER A 16 46.25 -18.30 -25.69
CA SER A 16 47.59 -17.84 -25.36
C SER A 16 47.56 -16.79 -24.24
N GLU A 17 48.73 -16.40 -23.72
CA GLU A 17 48.86 -15.40 -22.65
C GLU A 17 48.22 -14.04 -23.00
N LYS A 18 48.08 -13.73 -24.29
CA LYS A 18 47.44 -12.52 -24.80
C LYS A 18 45.96 -12.71 -25.14
N GLY A 19 45.37 -13.86 -24.82
CA GLY A 19 43.98 -14.19 -25.13
C GLY A 19 43.73 -14.59 -26.58
N THR A 20 44.76 -14.80 -27.41
CA THR A 20 44.60 -15.26 -28.79
C THR A 20 44.44 -16.79 -28.82
N PRO A 21 43.43 -17.35 -29.52
CA PRO A 21 43.28 -18.79 -29.67
C PRO A 21 44.50 -19.45 -30.32
N THR A 22 44.93 -20.59 -29.81
CA THR A 22 46.02 -21.39 -30.37
C THR A 22 45.53 -22.26 -31.53
N PRO A 23 46.45 -22.76 -32.40
CA PRO A 23 46.08 -23.71 -33.44
C PRO A 23 45.31 -24.92 -32.88
N LEU A 24 44.34 -25.39 -33.65
CA LEU A 24 43.43 -26.47 -33.27
C LEU A 24 44.17 -27.81 -33.17
N VAL A 25 43.90 -28.57 -32.10
CA VAL A 25 44.50 -29.90 -31.89
C VAL A 25 43.40 -30.93 -31.64
N ALA A 26 43.54 -32.13 -32.21
CA ALA A 26 42.68 -33.27 -31.90
C ALA A 26 43.10 -33.87 -30.56
N THR A 27 42.18 -34.00 -29.60
CA THR A 27 42.46 -34.47 -28.24
C THR A 27 41.45 -35.52 -27.80
N MET A 28 41.94 -36.54 -27.08
CA MET A 28 41.11 -37.57 -26.46
C MET A 28 40.34 -36.99 -25.26
N MET A 29 39.03 -37.23 -25.22
CA MET A 29 38.13 -36.75 -24.19
C MET A 29 37.85 -37.83 -23.15
N ARG A 30 37.97 -37.46 -21.87
CA ARG A 30 37.53 -38.27 -20.74
C ARG A 30 36.04 -38.00 -20.51
N ALA A 31 35.25 -39.06 -20.33
CA ALA A 31 33.86 -38.90 -19.92
C ALA A 31 33.76 -38.17 -18.56
N PRO A 32 32.74 -37.30 -18.35
CA PRO A 32 32.54 -36.65 -17.07
C PRO A 32 32.26 -37.68 -15.98
N MET A 33 32.83 -37.46 -14.80
CA MET A 33 32.55 -38.28 -13.61
C MET A 33 31.35 -37.73 -12.81
N SER A 34 30.82 -36.57 -13.20
CA SER A 34 29.64 -35.98 -12.60
C SER A 34 28.36 -36.48 -13.27
N ARG A 35 27.29 -36.60 -12.48
CA ARG A 35 25.93 -36.73 -13.01
C ARG A 35 25.55 -35.38 -13.66
N MET A 36 25.28 -35.41 -14.96
CA MET A 36 24.81 -34.25 -15.74
C MET A 36 23.28 -34.08 -15.72
N ASP A 37 22.60 -34.96 -15.00
CA ASP A 37 21.15 -35.06 -14.93
C ASP A 37 20.58 -34.21 -13.78
N VAL A 38 19.28 -33.94 -13.82
CA VAL A 38 18.60 -33.09 -12.81
C VAL A 38 18.55 -33.82 -11.47
N LEU A 39 18.75 -33.05 -10.39
CA LEU A 39 18.61 -33.55 -9.03
C LEU A 39 17.17 -34.00 -8.77
N THR A 40 17.02 -35.09 -8.02
CA THR A 40 15.73 -35.53 -7.49
C THR A 40 15.22 -34.53 -6.44
N GLU A 41 13.91 -34.51 -6.20
CA GLU A 41 13.31 -33.61 -5.20
C GLU A 41 13.95 -33.78 -3.81
N SER A 42 14.25 -35.01 -3.39
CA SER A 42 14.90 -35.28 -2.10
C SER A 42 16.34 -34.75 -2.03
N GLU A 43 17.10 -34.84 -3.13
CA GLU A 43 18.45 -34.26 -3.22
C GLU A 43 18.40 -32.73 -3.15
N ILE A 44 17.41 -32.11 -3.79
CA ILE A 44 17.18 -30.67 -3.76
C ILE A 44 16.85 -30.23 -2.32
N GLU A 45 15.90 -30.89 -1.67
CA GLU A 45 15.51 -30.59 -0.28
C GLU A 45 16.71 -30.71 0.68
N ALA A 46 17.49 -31.78 0.57
CA ALA A 46 18.68 -31.98 1.40
C ALA A 46 19.75 -30.89 1.16
N SER A 47 19.86 -30.40 -0.08
CA SER A 47 20.76 -29.29 -0.44
C SER A 47 20.28 -27.97 0.17
N ILE A 48 18.98 -27.67 0.04
CA ILE A 48 18.35 -26.46 0.60
C ILE A 48 18.47 -26.46 2.12
N ALA A 49 18.24 -27.59 2.79
CA ALA A 49 18.33 -27.72 4.24
C ALA A 49 19.74 -27.41 4.79
N LYS A 50 20.80 -27.67 4.00
CA LYS A 50 22.19 -27.35 4.36
C LYS A 50 22.53 -25.87 4.14
N SER A 51 21.71 -25.12 3.43
CA SER A 51 21.97 -23.71 3.11
C SER A 51 21.82 -22.82 4.35
N LYS A 52 22.83 -21.98 4.61
CA LYS A 52 22.78 -20.96 5.67
C LYS A 52 21.68 -19.92 5.43
N LEU A 53 21.32 -19.69 4.16
CA LEU A 53 20.33 -18.69 3.74
C LEU A 53 18.90 -19.20 3.86
N ALA A 54 18.70 -20.52 3.89
CA ALA A 54 17.36 -21.11 3.91
C ALA A 54 16.52 -20.59 5.08
N LYS A 55 17.14 -20.40 6.25
CA LYS A 55 16.45 -19.85 7.43
C LYS A 55 15.82 -18.46 7.22
N LYS A 56 16.36 -17.65 6.30
CA LYS A 56 15.88 -16.29 6.06
C LYS A 56 15.01 -16.17 4.80
N TYR A 57 15.26 -17.00 3.80
CA TYR A 57 14.72 -16.81 2.45
C TYR A 57 13.87 -17.98 1.93
N ASN A 58 13.76 -19.09 2.67
CA ASN A 58 13.02 -20.27 2.20
C ASN A 58 11.50 -20.18 2.44
N GLU A 59 11.03 -19.13 3.11
CA GLU A 59 9.61 -18.87 3.31
C GLU A 59 9.07 -17.97 2.19
N VAL A 60 8.03 -18.44 1.51
CA VAL A 60 7.28 -17.63 0.56
C VAL A 60 6.36 -16.71 1.35
N LEU A 61 6.66 -15.42 1.33
CA LEU A 61 5.87 -14.40 2.01
C LEU A 61 4.95 -13.70 1.00
N ASP A 62 3.66 -13.97 1.10
CA ASP A 62 2.63 -13.18 0.43
C ASP A 62 2.18 -12.05 1.35
N ARG A 63 2.42 -10.79 0.94
CA ARG A 63 2.15 -9.60 1.75
C ARG A 63 1.00 -8.83 1.15
N GLU A 64 0.08 -8.37 2.00
CA GLU A 64 -0.99 -7.48 1.55
C GLU A 64 -0.41 -6.26 0.83
N SER A 65 -0.91 -6.02 -0.38
CA SER A 65 -0.47 -4.92 -1.20
C SER A 65 -1.04 -3.60 -0.67
N ALA A 66 -0.33 -2.49 -0.95
CA ALA A 66 -0.83 -1.16 -0.61
C ALA A 66 -2.20 -0.86 -1.27
N TYR A 67 -2.46 -1.46 -2.43
CA TYR A 67 -3.72 -1.35 -3.16
C TYR A 67 -4.88 -2.03 -2.41
N GLU A 68 -4.67 -3.25 -1.94
CA GLU A 68 -5.67 -4.00 -1.15
C GLU A 68 -5.98 -3.29 0.16
N LEU A 69 -4.94 -2.83 0.87
CA LEU A 69 -5.08 -2.05 2.10
C LEU A 69 -5.84 -0.73 1.86
N LEU A 70 -5.60 -0.05 0.74
CA LEU A 70 -6.29 1.18 0.39
C LEU A 70 -7.77 0.94 0.06
N ASN A 71 -8.05 -0.06 -0.77
CA ASN A 71 -9.43 -0.41 -1.12
C ASN A 71 -10.25 -0.84 0.10
N LYS A 72 -9.65 -1.59 1.02
CA LYS A 72 -10.28 -1.97 2.28
C LYS A 72 -10.69 -0.73 3.10
N LYS A 73 -9.78 0.25 3.23
CA LYS A 73 -10.09 1.52 3.92
C LYS A 73 -11.18 2.33 3.22
N ILE A 74 -11.20 2.34 1.88
CA ILE A 74 -12.25 3.02 1.12
C ILE A 74 -13.60 2.35 1.35
N ALA A 75 -13.66 1.02 1.31
CA ALA A 75 -14.88 0.25 1.58
C ALA A 75 -15.39 0.51 3.01
N GLU A 76 -14.51 0.43 4.02
CA GLU A 76 -14.86 0.74 5.42
C GLU A 76 -15.39 2.18 5.56
N ALA A 77 -14.78 3.16 4.88
CA ALA A 77 -15.25 4.54 4.91
C ALA A 77 -16.63 4.73 4.23
N GLN A 78 -16.90 3.96 3.17
CA GLN A 78 -18.20 3.99 2.48
C GLN A 78 -19.30 3.36 3.32
N GLU A 79 -19.02 2.26 4.02
CA GLU A 79 -19.97 1.61 4.94
C GLU A 79 -20.36 2.55 6.08
N VAL A 80 -19.37 3.20 6.73
CA VAL A 80 -19.62 4.18 7.80
C VAL A 80 -20.42 5.39 7.27
N ALA A 81 -20.12 5.86 6.05
CA ALA A 81 -20.88 6.95 5.45
C ALA A 81 -22.34 6.57 5.16
N ALA A 82 -22.58 5.34 4.69
CA ALA A 82 -23.91 4.82 4.42
C ALA A 82 -24.75 4.64 5.71
N GLU A 83 -24.14 4.17 6.79
CA GLU A 83 -24.79 4.07 8.11
C GLU A 83 -25.17 5.46 8.67
N GLN A 84 -24.31 6.47 8.51
CA GLN A 84 -24.59 7.84 8.93
C GLN A 84 -25.67 8.54 8.09
N GLU A 85 -25.86 8.15 6.83
CA GLU A 85 -26.97 8.62 6.01
C GLU A 85 -28.30 7.95 6.34
N ALA A 86 -28.27 6.67 6.73
CA ALA A 86 -29.45 5.92 7.17
C ALA A 86 -30.00 6.40 8.53
N GLU A 87 -29.14 6.88 9.44
CA GLU A 87 -29.56 7.42 10.74
C GLU A 87 -30.03 8.89 10.71
N LYS A 88 -29.89 9.61 9.59
CA LYS A 88 -30.50 10.95 9.47
C LYS A 88 -32.02 10.77 9.32
N PRO A 89 -32.84 11.20 10.31
CA PRO A 89 -34.27 11.19 10.11
C PRO A 89 -34.56 12.13 8.94
N THR A 90 -35.29 11.62 7.95
CA THR A 90 -35.94 12.41 6.89
C THR A 90 -36.45 13.70 7.53
N ARG A 91 -35.74 14.81 7.31
CA ARG A 91 -36.24 16.14 7.61
C ARG A 91 -37.43 16.30 6.68
N LYS A 92 -38.62 15.93 7.16
CA LYS A 92 -39.88 16.42 6.62
C LYS A 92 -39.68 17.93 6.47
N ALA A 93 -39.84 18.40 5.24
CA ALA A 93 -40.01 19.80 4.93
C ALA A 93 -41.03 20.36 5.93
N LYS A 94 -40.54 21.09 6.93
CA LYS A 94 -41.38 21.95 7.76
C LYS A 94 -41.29 23.32 7.12
N GLU A 95 -42.46 23.75 6.68
CA GLU A 95 -42.82 25.02 6.07
C GLU A 95 -42.00 26.19 6.61
N GLU A 96 -41.61 27.06 5.68
CA GLU A 96 -40.96 28.33 5.98
C GLU A 96 -41.81 29.12 6.99
N PRO A 97 -41.25 29.57 8.12
CA PRO A 97 -42.02 30.39 9.04
C PRO A 97 -42.29 31.74 8.38
N SER A 98 -43.56 32.11 8.34
CA SER A 98 -44.03 33.42 7.86
C SER A 98 -43.21 34.55 8.47
N THR A 99 -42.87 35.54 7.63
CA THR A 99 -42.01 36.69 7.92
C THR A 99 -42.44 37.50 9.15
N THR A 100 -43.69 37.37 9.61
CA THR A 100 -44.21 38.01 10.82
C THR A 100 -43.72 37.36 12.12
N GLU A 101 -43.48 36.03 12.16
CA GLU A 101 -43.02 35.33 13.36
C GLU A 101 -41.52 35.53 13.63
N VAL A 102 -40.72 35.72 12.57
CA VAL A 102 -39.28 35.98 12.66
C VAL A 102 -39.02 37.38 13.23
N ILE A 103 -39.85 38.36 12.88
CA ILE A 103 -39.76 39.73 13.41
C ILE A 103 -40.12 39.74 14.91
N GLY A 104 -41.20 39.05 15.31
CA GLY A 104 -41.59 38.95 16.73
C GLY A 104 -40.54 38.26 17.61
N LYS A 105 -39.92 37.17 17.13
CA LYS A 105 -38.83 36.47 17.85
C LYS A 105 -37.54 37.28 17.91
N SER A 106 -37.28 38.14 16.92
CA SER A 106 -36.07 38.97 16.90
C SER A 106 -36.19 40.15 17.87
N ILE A 107 -37.35 40.81 17.91
CA ILE A 107 -37.61 41.93 18.83
C ILE A 107 -37.58 41.45 20.28
N THR A 108 -38.20 40.31 20.59
CA THR A 108 -38.17 39.75 21.95
C THR A 108 -36.75 39.40 22.39
N LYS A 109 -35.92 38.80 21.52
CA LYS A 109 -34.51 38.48 21.82
C LYS A 109 -33.66 39.74 22.07
N VAL A 110 -33.87 40.80 21.31
CA VAL A 110 -33.15 42.07 21.45
C VAL A 110 -33.56 42.80 22.74
N VAL A 111 -34.84 42.80 23.08
CA VAL A 111 -35.37 43.40 24.33
C VAL A 111 -34.91 42.62 25.57
N THR A 112 -34.74 41.30 25.49
CA THR A 112 -34.20 40.48 26.60
C THR A 112 -32.67 40.46 26.67
N SER A 113 -31.96 41.10 25.73
CA SER A 113 -30.50 41.06 25.71
C SER A 113 -29.88 41.90 26.84
N ALA A 114 -28.82 41.36 27.44
CA ALA A 114 -28.13 41.98 28.58
C ALA A 114 -27.61 43.40 28.29
N SER A 115 -27.34 43.72 27.02
CA SER A 115 -26.85 45.03 26.59
C SER A 115 -27.93 46.12 26.65
N PHE A 116 -29.19 45.80 26.28
CA PHE A 116 -30.30 46.74 26.37
C PHE A 116 -30.74 46.97 27.81
N ILE A 117 -30.81 45.91 28.62
CA ILE A 117 -31.16 46.01 30.05
C ILE A 117 -30.10 46.86 30.77
N ARG A 118 -28.81 46.65 30.51
CA ARG A 118 -27.73 47.44 31.12
C ARG A 118 -27.73 48.91 30.68
N GLY A 119 -28.08 49.20 29.43
CA GLY A 119 -28.23 50.56 28.91
C GLY A 119 -29.42 51.32 29.52
N ALA A 120 -30.58 50.66 29.61
CA ALA A 120 -31.78 51.25 30.20
C ALA A 120 -31.64 51.46 31.72
N PHE A 121 -31.10 50.48 32.45
CA PHE A 121 -30.86 50.61 33.89
C PHE A 121 -29.77 51.64 34.23
N GLY A 122 -28.75 51.77 33.36
CA GLY A 122 -27.70 52.78 33.50
C GLY A 122 -28.19 54.21 33.31
N LEU A 123 -29.10 54.44 32.36
CA LEU A 123 -29.77 55.74 32.18
C LEU A 123 -30.73 56.05 33.35
N LEU A 124 -31.46 55.04 33.83
CA LEU A 124 -32.36 55.18 34.97
C LEU A 124 -31.63 55.55 36.27
N MET A 125 -30.52 54.87 36.58
CA MET A 125 -29.68 55.24 37.74
C MET A 125 -29.04 56.62 37.60
N LYS A 126 -28.75 57.08 36.37
CA LYS A 126 -28.19 58.41 36.11
C LYS A 126 -29.22 59.53 36.33
N MET A 127 -30.51 59.23 36.18
CA MET A 127 -31.62 60.13 36.50
C MET A 127 -31.91 60.20 38.01
N PHE A 128 -31.59 59.15 38.78
CA PHE A 128 -31.82 59.10 40.23
C PHE A 128 -30.69 59.70 41.09
N LYS A 129 -29.62 60.23 40.46
CA LYS A 129 -28.45 60.78 41.14
C LYS A 129 -28.20 62.27 40.81
N ARG A 130 -29.26 63.06 40.73
CA ARG A 130 -29.22 64.52 40.92
C ARG A 130 -29.91 64.88 42.21
#